data_AF-A0A3Q8VAD2-F1
#
_entry.id   AF-A0A3Q8VAD2-F1
#
_cell.length_a   1.000
_cell.length_b   1.000
_cell.length_c   1.000
_cell.angle_alpha   90.00
_cell.angle_beta   90.00
_cell.angle_gamma   90.00
#
_symmetry.space_group_name_H-M   'P 1'
#
loop_
_entity.id
_entity.type
_entity.pdbx_description
1 polymer ?
#
loop_
_entity_poly.entity_id
_entity_poly.type
_entity_poly.pdbx_seq_one_letter_code
_entity_poly.pdbx_strand_id
1 'polypeptide(L)'
;MNGPVVRAPSFVRVTVVAPHRDQPAATTLPAPAEPDAPVPSPGAPPPTELEQEALAWDAAREHARIVARAVEREVGTHPDVRKVWADGDAVRVLLELAPPFARWPGWCEYFGITVADEPAGDSTPAGEGRRAGVRVSVLVRQAATAARPFRLGDTLYDLAVPYRDAHGVIWYFQGQRADDGMPLMSVDGRAERCSLANVAEYAGPLTPLPPSASEESG
;
A
#
# COMPACT_ATOMS: atom_id res chain seq x y z
N MET A 1 41.42 -16.98 -28.67
CA MET A 1 41.75 -15.84 -27.79
C MET A 1 41.12 -16.12 -26.44
N ASN A 2 41.94 -16.57 -25.48
CA ASN A 2 41.53 -17.03 -24.17
C ASN A 2 41.42 -15.84 -23.22
N GLY A 3 40.25 -15.67 -22.59
CA GLY A 3 39.96 -14.60 -21.63
C GLY A 3 40.62 -14.84 -20.26
N PRO A 4 40.92 -13.77 -19.51
CA PRO A 4 41.53 -13.89 -18.20
C PRO A 4 40.54 -14.43 -17.17
N VAL A 5 41.00 -15.47 -16.47
CA VAL A 5 40.38 -16.16 -15.35
C VAL A 5 40.36 -15.24 -14.13
N VAL A 6 39.17 -14.88 -13.64
CA VAL A 6 38.99 -14.19 -12.36
C VAL A 6 39.09 -15.24 -11.25
N ARG A 7 40.22 -15.24 -10.54
CA ARG A 7 40.45 -16.04 -9.33
C ARG A 7 39.63 -15.48 -8.17
N ALA A 8 38.84 -16.33 -7.53
CA ALA A 8 38.19 -16.04 -6.25
C ALA A 8 39.24 -15.85 -5.12
N PRO A 9 38.99 -14.97 -4.13
CA PRO A 9 39.86 -14.87 -2.97
C PRO A 9 39.67 -16.09 -2.05
N SER A 10 40.79 -16.79 -1.80
CA SER A 10 40.91 -17.86 -0.83
C SER A 10 40.81 -17.33 0.59
N PHE A 11 39.87 -17.85 1.39
CA PHE A 11 39.81 -17.57 2.82
C PHE A 11 40.83 -18.45 3.56
N VAL A 12 41.79 -17.81 4.23
CA VAL A 12 42.76 -18.46 5.11
C VAL A 12 42.08 -18.73 6.45
N ARG A 13 41.85 -20.01 6.77
CA ARG A 13 41.42 -20.47 8.09
C ARG A 13 42.65 -20.49 9.02
N VAL A 14 42.81 -19.47 9.86
CA VAL A 14 43.79 -19.50 10.94
C VAL A 14 43.21 -20.33 12.09
N THR A 15 43.74 -21.53 12.29
CA THR A 15 43.46 -22.36 13.45
C THR A 15 44.58 -22.12 14.45
N VAL A 16 44.30 -21.41 15.55
CA VAL A 16 45.27 -21.27 16.64
C VAL A 16 45.15 -22.50 17.53
N VAL A 17 46.07 -23.43 17.36
CA VAL A 17 46.34 -24.53 18.30
C VAL A 17 47.28 -23.98 19.37
N ALA A 18 46.80 -23.86 20.60
CA ALA A 18 47.65 -23.54 21.74
C ALA A 18 48.51 -24.76 22.13
N PRO A 19 49.76 -24.57 22.56
CA PRO A 19 50.67 -25.67 22.89
C PRO A 19 50.31 -26.32 24.24
N HIS A 20 50.25 -27.64 24.20
CA HIS A 20 50.25 -28.52 25.36
C HIS A 20 51.65 -28.54 25.98
N ARG A 21 51.76 -28.24 27.28
CA ARG A 21 52.90 -28.69 28.10
C ARG A 21 52.40 -29.14 29.47
N ASP A 22 52.71 -30.39 29.78
CA ASP A 22 52.53 -31.06 31.06
C ASP A 22 52.99 -30.21 32.25
N GLN A 23 52.21 -30.19 33.34
CA GLN A 23 52.41 -31.10 34.49
C GLN A 23 51.55 -30.66 35.71
N PRO A 24 50.89 -31.59 36.44
CA PRO A 24 50.23 -31.32 37.70
C PRO A 24 51.07 -31.76 38.91
N ALA A 25 50.91 -31.05 40.04
CA ALA A 25 50.85 -31.62 41.40
C ALA A 25 50.52 -30.45 42.35
N ALA A 26 49.23 -30.19 42.60
CA ALA A 26 48.50 -30.71 43.76
C ALA A 26 49.00 -30.11 45.09
N THR A 27 48.39 -28.99 45.48
CA THR A 27 48.24 -28.65 46.90
C THR A 27 46.81 -28.98 47.31
N THR A 28 46.73 -29.90 48.25
CA THR A 28 45.62 -30.23 49.15
C THR A 28 44.67 -29.05 49.44
N LEU A 29 43.37 -29.30 49.25
CA LEU A 29 42.24 -28.43 49.58
C LEU A 29 42.22 -28.00 51.06
N PRO A 30 41.72 -26.79 51.33
CA PRO A 30 40.60 -26.68 52.27
C PRO A 30 39.47 -25.72 51.84
N ALA A 31 38.26 -26.10 52.28
CA ALA A 31 37.03 -25.34 52.55
C ALA A 31 36.28 -24.62 51.39
N PRO A 32 34.92 -24.61 51.41
CA PRO A 32 34.11 -24.11 50.32
C PRO A 32 34.06 -22.59 50.35
N ALA A 33 34.62 -21.94 49.34
CA ALA A 33 34.33 -20.55 49.04
C ALA A 33 32.91 -20.43 48.48
N GLU A 34 32.24 -19.35 48.84
CA GLU A 34 30.90 -18.96 48.45
C GLU A 34 30.67 -19.08 46.93
N PRO A 35 29.44 -19.35 46.47
CA PRO A 35 29.15 -19.34 45.04
C PRO A 35 29.45 -17.94 44.49
N ASP A 36 30.50 -17.88 43.67
CA ASP A 36 30.87 -16.72 42.87
C ASP A 36 29.59 -16.14 42.26
N ALA A 37 29.32 -14.88 42.59
CA ALA A 37 28.23 -14.14 41.99
C ALA A 37 28.36 -14.25 40.45
N PRO A 38 27.24 -14.43 39.71
CA PRO A 38 27.31 -14.54 38.26
C PRO A 38 27.99 -13.29 37.73
N VAL A 39 29.15 -13.49 37.10
CA VAL A 39 29.85 -12.45 36.34
C VAL A 39 28.80 -11.83 35.41
N PRO A 40 28.50 -10.52 35.51
CA PRO A 40 27.54 -9.90 34.62
C PRO A 40 28.04 -10.13 33.20
N SER A 41 27.22 -10.81 32.38
CA SER A 41 27.51 -10.90 30.96
C SER A 41 27.73 -9.47 30.47
N PRO A 42 28.87 -9.17 29.82
CA PRO A 42 29.09 -7.83 29.29
C PRO A 42 27.89 -7.52 28.40
N GLY A 43 27.13 -6.49 28.79
CA GLY A 43 25.99 -6.03 28.02
C GLY A 43 26.41 -5.87 26.57
N ALA A 44 25.55 -6.31 25.64
CA ALA A 44 25.83 -6.18 24.23
C ALA A 44 26.35 -4.76 23.93
N PRO A 45 27.43 -4.63 23.12
CA PRO A 45 27.96 -3.31 22.80
C PRO A 45 26.84 -2.44 22.21
N PRO A 46 26.83 -1.12 22.49
CA PRO A 46 25.84 -0.24 21.91
C PRO A 46 25.89 -0.33 20.38
N PRO A 47 24.73 -0.26 19.71
CA PRO A 47 24.67 -0.41 18.26
C PRO A 47 25.54 0.65 17.58
N THR A 48 26.21 0.24 16.52
CA THR A 48 26.97 1.10 15.62
C THR A 48 26.07 2.12 14.95
N GLU A 49 26.64 3.20 14.43
CA GLU A 49 25.89 4.24 13.70
C GLU A 49 25.08 3.66 12.54
N LEU A 50 25.65 2.74 11.77
CA LEU A 50 24.95 2.06 10.68
C LEU A 50 23.77 1.20 11.17
N GLU A 51 23.91 0.53 12.32
CA GLU A 51 22.80 -0.22 12.92
C GLU A 51 21.69 0.72 13.42
N GLN A 52 22.05 1.90 13.96
CA GLN A 52 21.10 2.92 14.35
C GLN A 52 20.34 3.49 13.13
N GLU A 53 21.05 3.75 12.03
CA GLU A 53 20.44 4.19 10.77
C GLU A 53 19.50 3.12 10.20
N ALA A 54 19.90 1.85 10.21
CA ALA A 54 19.05 0.74 9.76
C ALA A 54 17.78 0.62 10.60
N LEU A 55 17.89 0.73 11.93
CA LEU A 55 16.74 0.72 12.84
C LEU A 55 15.82 1.92 12.61
N ALA A 56 16.39 3.12 12.39
CA ALA A 56 15.62 4.32 12.09
C ALA A 56 14.86 4.19 10.77
N TRP A 57 15.50 3.61 9.75
CA TRP A 57 14.87 3.34 8.46
C TRP A 57 13.71 2.33 8.59
N ASP A 58 13.91 1.23 9.30
CA ASP A 58 12.84 0.24 9.52
C ASP A 58 11.68 0.82 10.32
N ALA A 59 11.96 1.64 11.34
CA ALA A 59 10.94 2.37 12.09
C ALA A 59 10.15 3.35 11.21
N ALA A 60 10.83 4.07 10.30
CA ALA A 60 10.18 4.98 9.37
C ALA A 60 9.26 4.24 8.38
N ARG A 61 9.70 3.09 7.86
CA ARG A 61 8.87 2.24 6.98
C ARG A 61 7.65 1.69 7.69
N GLU A 62 7.80 1.22 8.92
CA GLU A 62 6.67 0.72 9.69
C GLU A 62 5.68 1.85 10.02
N HIS A 63 6.20 3.04 10.36
CA HIS A 63 5.37 4.22 10.57
C HIS A 63 4.57 4.57 9.31
N ALA A 64 5.18 4.56 8.13
CA ALA A 64 4.48 4.80 6.86
C ALA A 64 3.36 3.79 6.60
N ARG A 65 3.57 2.50 6.92
CA ARG A 65 2.51 1.47 6.82
C ARG A 65 1.36 1.72 7.78
N ILE A 66 1.65 2.12 9.01
CA ILE A 66 0.63 2.47 10.02
C ILE A 66 -0.21 3.65 9.53
N VAL A 67 0.44 4.70 9.01
CA VAL A 67 -0.25 5.88 8.46
C VAL A 67 -1.09 5.50 7.23
N ALA A 68 -0.56 4.70 6.30
CA ALA A 68 -1.33 4.24 5.14
C ALA A 68 -2.60 3.49 5.57
N ARG A 69 -2.52 2.60 6.56
CA ARG A 69 -3.69 1.88 7.10
C ARG A 69 -4.65 2.78 7.86
N ALA A 70 -4.17 3.85 8.49
CA ALA A 70 -5.03 4.83 9.13
C ALA A 70 -5.81 5.63 8.07
N VAL A 71 -5.12 6.13 7.05
CA VAL A 71 -5.72 6.82 5.91
C VAL A 71 -6.76 5.94 5.21
N GLU A 72 -6.44 4.68 4.93
CA GLU A 72 -7.36 3.73 4.29
C GLU A 72 -8.64 3.52 5.11
N ARG A 73 -8.52 3.44 6.44
CA ARG A 73 -9.69 3.32 7.34
C ARG A 73 -10.52 4.60 7.41
N GLU A 74 -9.89 5.76 7.44
CA GLU A 74 -10.58 7.05 7.52
C GLU A 74 -11.31 7.41 6.23
N VAL A 75 -10.67 7.15 5.08
CA VAL A 75 -11.26 7.36 3.77
C VAL A 75 -12.38 6.34 3.50
N GLY A 76 -12.23 5.11 3.99
CA GLY A 76 -13.20 4.05 3.80
C GLY A 76 -13.48 3.79 2.33
N THR A 77 -14.76 3.78 1.95
CA THR A 77 -15.21 3.49 0.59
C THR A 77 -15.43 4.75 -0.26
N HIS A 78 -14.69 5.83 0.01
CA HIS A 78 -14.86 7.08 -0.72
C HIS A 78 -14.60 6.87 -2.22
N PRO A 79 -15.53 7.30 -3.11
CA PRO A 79 -15.48 6.95 -4.54
C PRO A 79 -14.25 7.47 -5.29
N ASP A 80 -13.67 8.58 -4.81
CA ASP A 80 -12.47 9.19 -5.39
C ASP A 80 -11.18 8.42 -5.08
N VAL A 81 -11.14 7.61 -4.02
CA VAL A 81 -9.90 6.96 -3.59
C VAL A 81 -9.86 5.55 -4.12
N ARG A 82 -8.85 5.27 -4.96
CA ARG A 82 -8.67 3.94 -5.56
C ARG A 82 -7.69 3.08 -4.82
N LYS A 83 -6.64 3.69 -4.29
CA LYS A 83 -5.60 2.94 -3.59
C LYS A 83 -4.84 3.84 -2.62
N VAL A 84 -4.53 3.28 -1.47
CA VAL A 84 -3.60 3.85 -0.50
C VAL A 84 -2.56 2.78 -0.20
N TRP A 85 -1.27 3.13 -0.24
CA TRP A 85 -0.21 2.17 0.09
C TRP A 85 1.02 2.87 0.63
N ALA A 86 1.82 2.13 1.40
CA ALA A 86 3.15 2.58 1.79
C ALA A 86 4.16 2.26 0.68
N ASP A 87 5.02 3.22 0.36
CA ASP A 87 6.15 3.10 -0.56
C ASP A 87 7.42 3.51 0.20
N GLY A 88 8.17 2.52 0.69
CA GLY A 88 9.30 2.76 1.58
C GLY A 88 8.87 3.41 2.90
N ASP A 89 9.41 4.58 3.18
CA ASP A 89 9.13 5.46 4.31
C ASP A 89 8.08 6.55 3.99
N ALA A 90 7.40 6.45 2.84
CA ALA A 90 6.38 7.37 2.38
C ALA A 90 5.02 6.67 2.16
N VAL A 91 3.96 7.46 2.05
CA VAL A 91 2.62 7.02 1.66
C VAL A 91 2.30 7.53 0.28
N ARG A 92 1.76 6.66 -0.58
CA ARG A 92 1.20 7.02 -1.87
C ARG A 92 -0.30 6.82 -1.89
N VAL A 93 -0.99 7.75 -2.53
CA VAL A 93 -2.43 7.72 -2.70
C VAL A 93 -2.75 7.88 -4.18
N LEU A 94 -3.58 7.00 -4.73
CA LEU A 94 -4.13 7.13 -6.06
C LEU A 94 -5.58 7.61 -5.94
N LEU A 95 -5.81 8.83 -6.41
CA LEU A 95 -7.13 9.41 -6.59
C LEU A 95 -7.59 9.25 -8.04
N GLU A 96 -8.89 9.02 -8.21
CA GLU A 96 -9.56 9.10 -9.50
C GLU A 96 -10.63 10.19 -9.44
N LEU A 97 -10.39 11.29 -10.14
CA LEU A 97 -11.22 12.49 -10.08
C LEU A 97 -11.76 12.85 -11.47
N ALA A 98 -13.02 13.26 -11.55
CA ALA A 98 -13.60 13.77 -12.78
C ALA A 98 -13.21 15.25 -12.99
N PRO A 99 -12.92 15.69 -14.24
CA PRO A 99 -12.81 17.11 -14.55
C PRO A 99 -14.11 17.85 -14.20
N PRO A 100 -14.06 19.09 -13.67
CA PRO A 100 -12.88 19.96 -13.55
C PRO A 100 -12.09 19.79 -12.23
N PHE A 101 -11.95 18.59 -11.68
CA PHE A 101 -11.15 18.29 -10.47
C PHE A 101 -11.51 19.14 -9.25
N ALA A 102 -12.77 19.59 -9.13
CA ALA A 102 -13.21 20.53 -8.10
C ALA A 102 -12.98 20.05 -6.65
N ARG A 103 -12.84 18.74 -6.43
CA ARG A 103 -12.53 18.14 -5.11
C ARG A 103 -11.04 18.14 -4.76
N TRP A 104 -10.16 18.46 -5.71
CA TRP A 104 -8.71 18.47 -5.50
C TRP A 104 -8.25 19.34 -4.33
N PRO A 105 -8.73 20.59 -4.16
CA PRO A 105 -8.33 21.43 -3.02
C PRO A 105 -8.65 20.80 -1.65
N GLY A 106 -9.80 20.14 -1.53
CA GLY A 106 -10.18 19.43 -0.29
C GLY A 106 -9.28 18.22 -0.01
N TRP A 107 -8.85 17.52 -1.05
CA TRP A 107 -7.87 16.43 -0.93
C TRP A 107 -6.48 16.96 -0.55
N CYS A 108 -6.05 18.10 -1.10
CA CYS A 108 -4.81 18.74 -0.70
C CYS A 108 -4.80 19.08 0.79
N GLU A 109 -5.87 19.68 1.29
CA GLU A 109 -6.02 20.01 2.71
C GLU A 109 -5.98 18.74 3.59
N TYR A 110 -6.78 17.72 3.24
CA TYR A 110 -6.87 16.47 3.99
C TYR A 110 -5.53 15.72 4.07
N PHE A 111 -4.78 15.63 2.96
CA PHE A 111 -3.50 14.93 2.92
C PHE A 111 -2.32 15.79 3.40
N GLY A 112 -2.54 17.07 3.72
CA GLY A 112 -1.48 17.99 4.10
C GLY A 112 -0.49 18.28 2.96
N ILE A 113 -1.01 18.37 1.73
CA ILE A 113 -0.25 18.66 0.52
C ILE A 113 0.16 20.13 0.53
N THR A 114 1.47 20.36 0.49
CA THR A 114 2.07 21.71 0.51
C THR A 114 2.62 22.12 -0.85
N VAL A 115 2.93 21.13 -1.69
CA VAL A 115 3.34 21.34 -3.09
C VAL A 115 2.30 20.65 -3.95
N ALA A 116 1.49 21.42 -4.67
CA ALA A 116 0.44 20.88 -5.53
C ALA A 116 0.59 21.49 -6.93
N ASP A 117 0.56 20.62 -7.92
CA ASP A 117 0.39 20.99 -9.32
C ASP A 117 -1.10 20.87 -9.70
N GLU A 118 -1.46 21.46 -10.83
CA GLU A 118 -2.78 21.23 -11.41
C GLU A 118 -2.87 19.76 -11.89
N PRO A 119 -3.90 19.00 -11.50
CA PRO A 119 -3.98 17.59 -11.89
C PRO A 119 -4.09 17.44 -13.40
N ALA A 120 -3.12 16.77 -14.02
CA ALA A 120 -3.12 16.50 -15.46
C ALA A 120 -3.94 15.24 -15.84
N GLY A 121 -4.23 14.36 -14.87
CA GLY A 121 -5.06 13.17 -15.10
C GLY A 121 -4.31 11.91 -15.55
N ASP A 122 -3.00 11.97 -15.77
CA ASP A 122 -2.19 10.88 -16.32
C ASP A 122 -1.58 9.95 -15.24
N SER A 123 -2.15 9.92 -14.03
CA SER A 123 -1.58 9.22 -12.87
C SER A 123 -0.16 9.69 -12.50
N THR A 124 0.19 10.91 -12.86
CA THR A 124 1.41 11.58 -12.40
C THR A 124 1.22 12.09 -10.97
N PRO A 125 2.32 12.25 -10.18
CA PRO A 125 2.25 12.93 -8.90
C PRO A 125 1.65 14.33 -9.12
N ALA A 126 0.49 14.59 -8.53
CA ALA A 126 -0.20 15.87 -8.60
C ALA A 126 0.07 16.71 -7.34
N GLY A 127 0.49 16.09 -6.24
CA GLY A 127 0.88 16.82 -5.05
C GLY A 127 1.70 16.01 -4.06
N GLU A 128 2.48 16.73 -3.27
CA GLU A 128 3.31 16.20 -2.19
C GLU A 128 3.15 16.99 -0.90
N GLY A 129 3.24 16.29 0.22
CA GLY A 129 3.07 16.87 1.54
C GLY A 129 3.55 15.96 2.66
N ARG A 130 3.08 16.25 3.87
CA ARG A 130 3.33 15.41 5.04
C ARG A 130 2.07 15.22 5.86
N ARG A 131 1.85 14.00 6.31
CA ARG A 131 0.79 13.64 7.25
C ARG A 131 1.36 12.81 8.39
N ALA A 132 1.09 13.23 9.64
CA ALA A 132 1.65 12.60 10.83
C ALA A 132 3.19 12.43 10.77
N GLY A 133 3.89 13.38 10.15
CA GLY A 133 5.35 13.32 9.98
C GLY A 133 5.84 12.43 8.82
N VAL A 134 4.97 11.68 8.15
CA VAL A 134 5.32 10.83 6.98
C VAL A 134 5.11 11.58 5.67
N ARG A 135 6.00 11.41 4.69
CA ARG A 135 5.85 12.01 3.36
C ARG A 135 4.65 11.39 2.65
N VAL A 136 3.80 12.21 2.06
CA VAL A 136 2.64 11.77 1.27
C VAL A 136 2.78 12.28 -0.15
N SER A 137 2.61 11.41 -1.14
CA SER A 137 2.53 11.76 -2.56
C SER A 137 1.18 11.29 -3.11
N VAL A 138 0.45 12.21 -3.72
CA VAL A 138 -0.88 11.94 -4.29
C VAL A 138 -0.77 11.95 -5.81
N LEU A 139 -1.17 10.85 -6.42
CA LEU A 139 -1.28 10.67 -7.85
C LEU A 139 -2.74 10.84 -8.24
N VAL A 140 -3.01 11.63 -9.28
CA VAL A 140 -4.38 11.84 -9.78
C VAL A 140 -4.50 11.22 -11.16
N ARG A 141 -5.44 10.29 -11.29
CA ARG A 141 -5.94 9.80 -12.56
C ARG A 141 -7.24 10.52 -12.90
N GLN A 142 -7.41 10.90 -14.16
CA GLN A 142 -8.68 11.40 -14.62
C GLN A 142 -9.69 10.26 -14.69
N ALA A 143 -10.86 10.43 -14.07
CA ALA A 143 -11.99 9.55 -14.29
C ALA A 143 -12.45 9.66 -15.75
N ALA A 144 -12.73 8.53 -16.39
CA ALA A 144 -13.29 8.53 -17.74
C ALA A 144 -14.57 9.38 -17.79
N THR A 145 -14.72 10.19 -18.84
CA THR A 145 -15.96 10.93 -19.08
C THR A 145 -17.09 9.93 -19.28
N ALA A 146 -18.15 10.04 -18.47
CA ALA A 146 -19.28 9.13 -18.55
C ALA A 146 -19.97 9.24 -19.92
N ALA A 147 -20.01 8.15 -20.69
CA ALA A 147 -20.63 8.13 -22.01
C ALA A 147 -22.17 8.14 -21.91
N ARG A 148 -22.73 7.53 -20.87
CA ARG A 148 -24.16 7.54 -20.55
C ARG A 148 -24.37 7.93 -19.08
N PRO A 149 -24.21 9.23 -18.74
CA PRO A 149 -24.27 9.69 -17.36
C PRO A 149 -25.67 9.50 -16.77
N PHE A 150 -25.71 9.03 -15.53
CA PHE A 150 -26.90 9.01 -14.68
C PHE A 150 -26.52 9.42 -13.27
N ARG A 151 -27.23 10.40 -12.71
CA ARG A 151 -26.95 10.90 -11.36
C ARG A 151 -27.89 10.23 -10.36
N LEU A 152 -27.30 9.63 -9.33
CA LEU A 152 -28.01 9.10 -8.17
C LEU A 152 -27.41 9.75 -6.91
N GLY A 153 -28.17 10.66 -6.30
CA GLY A 153 -27.67 11.53 -5.24
C GLY A 153 -26.47 12.38 -5.72
N ASP A 154 -25.35 12.27 -5.01
CA ASP A 154 -24.09 12.95 -5.35
C ASP A 154 -23.12 12.12 -6.20
N THR A 155 -23.54 10.91 -6.58
CA THR A 155 -22.71 10.01 -7.39
C THR A 155 -23.15 10.04 -8.85
N LEU A 156 -22.17 10.24 -9.74
CA LEU A 156 -22.37 10.14 -11.19
C LEU A 156 -21.98 8.73 -11.65
N TYR A 157 -22.95 8.02 -12.19
CA TYR A 157 -22.77 6.70 -12.80
C TYR A 157 -22.69 6.84 -14.32
N ASP A 158 -21.85 6.04 -14.96
CA ASP A 158 -21.82 5.85 -16.41
C ASP A 158 -22.48 4.52 -16.77
N LEU A 159 -23.70 4.58 -17.30
CA LEU A 159 -24.45 3.39 -17.70
C LEU A 159 -23.85 2.67 -18.92
N ALA A 160 -22.76 3.17 -19.51
CA ALA A 160 -22.04 2.50 -20.58
C ALA A 160 -21.02 1.47 -20.09
N VAL A 161 -20.70 1.45 -18.79
CA VAL A 161 -19.72 0.51 -18.21
C VAL A 161 -20.37 -0.45 -17.21
N PRO A 162 -19.82 -1.66 -17.04
CA PRO A 162 -20.21 -2.52 -15.95
C PRO A 162 -19.71 -2.00 -14.60
N TYR A 163 -20.44 -2.34 -13.54
CA TYR A 163 -20.08 -1.99 -12.16
C TYR A 163 -19.90 -3.24 -11.32
N ARG A 164 -18.85 -3.26 -10.49
CA ARG A 164 -18.62 -4.30 -9.49
C ARG A 164 -19.12 -3.83 -8.14
N ASP A 165 -19.92 -4.65 -7.47
CA ASP A 165 -20.38 -4.38 -6.11
C ASP A 165 -19.40 -4.85 -5.02
N ALA A 166 -19.73 -4.64 -3.75
CA ALA A 166 -18.88 -5.00 -2.62
C ALA A 166 -18.66 -6.52 -2.48
N HIS A 167 -19.57 -7.33 -3.04
CA HIS A 167 -19.49 -8.79 -3.05
C HIS A 167 -18.73 -9.33 -4.28
N GLY A 168 -18.35 -8.44 -5.20
CA GLY A 168 -17.67 -8.79 -6.44
C GLY A 168 -18.58 -9.22 -7.58
N VAL A 169 -19.90 -9.05 -7.43
CA VAL A 169 -20.85 -9.29 -8.50
C VAL A 169 -20.83 -8.12 -9.48
N ILE A 170 -20.90 -8.43 -10.77
CA ILE A 170 -20.85 -7.45 -11.84
C ILE A 170 -22.26 -7.17 -12.35
N TRP A 171 -22.61 -5.89 -12.36
CA TRP A 171 -23.90 -5.35 -12.75
C TRP A 171 -23.77 -4.57 -14.05
N TYR A 172 -24.70 -4.81 -14.97
CA TYR A 172 -24.77 -4.22 -16.30
C TYR A 172 -26.08 -3.48 -16.48
N PHE A 173 -26.02 -2.30 -17.09
CA PHE A 173 -27.21 -1.61 -17.58
C PHE A 173 -27.60 -2.19 -18.95
N GLN A 174 -28.78 -2.81 -19.04
CA GLN A 174 -29.24 -3.45 -20.29
C GLN A 174 -30.12 -2.54 -21.16
N GLY A 175 -30.00 -1.22 -20.99
CA GLY A 175 -30.76 -0.25 -21.79
C GLY A 175 -32.20 -0.01 -21.31
N GLN A 176 -32.65 -0.67 -20.24
CA GLN A 176 -34.02 -0.56 -19.72
C GLN A 176 -34.09 0.33 -18.49
N ARG A 177 -35.17 1.09 -18.38
CA ARG A 177 -35.48 1.92 -17.21
C ARG A 177 -36.84 1.48 -16.66
N ALA A 178 -37.02 1.61 -15.35
CA ALA A 178 -38.34 1.52 -14.73
C ALA A 178 -39.20 2.74 -15.10
N ASP A 179 -40.48 2.71 -14.74
CA ASP A 179 -41.44 3.78 -15.07
C ASP A 179 -41.06 5.13 -14.47
N ASP A 180 -40.33 5.13 -13.36
CA ASP A 180 -39.77 6.32 -12.70
C ASP A 180 -38.48 6.84 -13.37
N GLY A 181 -38.02 6.18 -14.43
CA GLY A 181 -36.79 6.49 -15.14
C GLY A 181 -35.51 5.92 -14.50
N MET A 182 -35.60 5.19 -13.38
CA MET A 182 -34.43 4.57 -12.75
C MET A 182 -33.82 3.49 -13.67
N PRO A 183 -32.49 3.51 -13.89
CA PRO A 183 -31.81 2.47 -14.67
C PRO A 183 -32.00 1.09 -14.02
N LEU A 184 -32.38 0.11 -14.83
CA LEU A 184 -32.43 -1.29 -14.40
C LEU A 184 -31.11 -1.97 -14.73
N MET A 185 -30.50 -2.53 -13.69
CA MET A 185 -29.27 -3.30 -13.73
C MET A 185 -29.59 -4.79 -13.70
N SER A 186 -28.75 -5.61 -14.33
CA SER A 186 -28.74 -7.06 -14.14
C SER A 186 -27.33 -7.59 -14.06
N VAL A 187 -27.18 -8.75 -13.44
CA VAL A 187 -25.97 -9.56 -13.59
C VAL A 187 -25.98 -10.20 -14.99
N ASP A 188 -24.81 -10.40 -15.59
CA ASP A 188 -24.72 -11.05 -16.90
C ASP A 188 -25.35 -12.45 -16.86
N GLY A 189 -26.10 -12.79 -17.91
CA GLY A 189 -26.85 -14.04 -18.04
C GLY A 189 -28.06 -14.20 -17.12
N ARG A 190 -28.43 -13.19 -16.32
CA ARG A 190 -29.59 -13.22 -15.42
C ARG A 190 -30.74 -12.36 -15.91
N ALA A 191 -31.96 -12.90 -15.78
CA ALA A 191 -33.18 -12.20 -16.17
C ALA A 191 -33.63 -11.19 -15.10
N GLU A 192 -33.20 -11.38 -13.85
CA GLU A 192 -33.56 -10.52 -12.73
C GLU A 192 -33.04 -9.09 -12.92
N ARG A 193 -33.94 -8.13 -12.71
CA ARG A 193 -33.68 -6.70 -12.85
C ARG A 193 -33.77 -6.04 -11.49
N CYS A 194 -32.74 -5.30 -11.10
CA CYS A 194 -32.73 -4.45 -9.92
C CYS A 194 -32.50 -3.01 -10.34
N SER A 195 -33.18 -2.05 -9.71
CA SER A 195 -32.88 -0.63 -9.95
C SER A 195 -31.45 -0.32 -9.49
N LEU A 196 -30.77 0.61 -10.18
CA LEU A 196 -29.45 1.08 -9.78
C LEU A 196 -29.43 1.59 -8.34
N ALA A 197 -30.52 2.25 -7.91
CA ALA A 197 -30.68 2.70 -6.53
C ALA A 197 -30.64 1.53 -5.53
N ASN A 198 -31.41 0.46 -5.78
CA ASN A 198 -31.40 -0.71 -4.90
C ASN A 198 -30.04 -1.42 -4.91
N VAL A 199 -29.38 -1.52 -6.06
CA VAL A 199 -28.05 -2.13 -6.11
C VAL A 199 -27.06 -1.30 -5.28
N ALA A 200 -27.02 0.02 -5.46
CA ALA A 200 -26.12 0.89 -4.70
C ALA A 200 -26.41 0.90 -3.19
N GLU A 201 -27.68 0.78 -2.80
CA GLU A 201 -28.10 0.75 -1.40
C GLU A 201 -27.77 -0.59 -0.72
N TYR A 202 -28.07 -1.72 -1.37
CA TYR A 202 -28.01 -3.05 -0.72
C TYR A 202 -26.74 -3.85 -1.06
N ALA A 203 -26.14 -3.64 -2.23
CA ALA A 203 -24.91 -4.35 -2.64
C ALA A 203 -23.63 -3.56 -2.33
N GLY A 204 -23.78 -2.36 -1.76
CA GLY A 204 -22.68 -1.50 -1.34
C GLY A 204 -22.10 -0.65 -2.48
N PRO A 205 -20.96 0.01 -2.23
CA PRO A 205 -20.37 0.95 -3.17
C PRO A 205 -20.02 0.27 -4.49
N LEU A 206 -20.53 0.84 -5.57
CA LEU A 206 -20.32 0.34 -6.92
C LEU A 206 -19.03 0.92 -7.50
N THR A 207 -18.12 0.05 -7.91
CA THR A 207 -16.86 0.42 -8.57
C THR A 207 -17.01 0.22 -10.08
N PRO A 208 -16.81 1.26 -10.92
CA PRO A 208 -16.85 1.09 -12.36
C PRO A 208 -15.71 0.17 -12.79
N LEU A 209 -16.01 -0.77 -13.68
CA LEU A 209 -15.00 -1.58 -14.33
C LEU A 209 -14.57 -0.89 -15.62
N PRO A 210 -13.25 -0.83 -15.92
CA PRO A 210 -12.82 -0.38 -17.23
C PRO A 210 -13.42 -1.30 -18.29
N PRO A 211 -13.71 -0.80 -19.51
CA PRO A 211 -14.03 -1.69 -20.60
C PRO A 211 -12.88 -2.69 -20.69
N SER A 212 -13.18 -3.98 -20.47
CA SER A 212 -12.24 -5.04 -20.78
C SER A 212 -11.86 -4.79 -22.24
N ALA A 213 -10.58 -4.55 -22.50
CA ALA A 213 -10.08 -4.55 -23.87
C ALA A 213 -10.49 -5.91 -24.43
N SER A 214 -11.58 -5.92 -25.21
CA SER A 214 -12.07 -7.12 -25.84
C SER A 214 -10.88 -7.73 -26.55
N GLU A 215 -10.57 -8.96 -26.19
CA GLU A 215 -9.56 -9.76 -26.86
C GLU A 215 -9.78 -9.64 -28.37
N GLU A 216 -8.88 -8.92 -29.05
CA GLU A 216 -8.67 -9.06 -30.48
C GLU A 216 -8.23 -10.51 -30.71
N SER A 217 -9.19 -11.38 -30.94
CA SER A 217 -9.00 -12.71 -31.51
C SER A 217 -10.22 -13.01 -32.35
N GLY A 218 -10.16 -12.49 -33.58
CA GLY A 218 -10.95 -12.90 -34.73
C GLY A 218 -10.06 -12.85 -35.95
#